data_AF-A0A821N7E7-F1
#
_entry.id   AF-A0A821N7E7-F1
#
_cell.length_a   1.000
_cell.length_b   1.000
_cell.length_c   1.000
_cell.angle_alpha   90.00
_cell.angle_beta   90.00
_cell.angle_gamma   90.00
#
_symmetry.space_group_name_H-M   'P 1'
#
loop_
_entity.id
_entity.type
_entity.pdbx_description
1 polymer ?
#
loop_
_entity_poly.entity_id
_entity_poly.type
_entity_poly.pdbx_seq_one_letter_code
_entity_poly.pdbx_strand_id
1 'polypeptide(L)'
;MNDWSIRNSSKAKRALSHFEKAVQLDEAASGAAHLGIAWCALIIQDENYKKKALESFEKSLKILSNEMAMLNSMQLLLEQKQPTFTDSELYKQLMTKVTILGTYLNSVQGNIGAIKKSLRLIDLIEIKQQSNSNVLEKIEYYYERERNSNKKLEIKMDKQTDYTLILNDLTWREDSGSIDQALITINNAYYKDKLPSSYHGISITLKQAELDRIKAIFNQNKEYLDLTKESAIDKLKSERTMWNKLRITSSYQVDLKIIHSDNKTEEFKNKHMSELITLIEAKTDDTLRFNIIIKDANVNEVNKHFKNTANDSATLQIDFERLDFESIDEKLSSIKAKSINIEMVLTKSTLLPIIDRNKCINTAKVCVTEQKLYEKVNRNELVKRVTELKNDNSYFYIKFESLQTDQIRNIICDCKEMSFNISFIGIDFYNSINGLNGQANFHFNNLNETTSAIITKDLRKENIEFSFEFQCLIDHQVEYIVIHANLDQEDIQISKVKNLMELYTKGSIPTVELNEFTAKGIEYMIEINEKRFFPWRSVIAVAILGSLQIIAGGVLIATRFGSTVGMGLITEGIADMFTAYRALKETIL
;
A
#
# COMPACT_ATOMS: atom_id res chain seq x y z
N MET A 1 -33.14 11.14 7.13
CA MET A 1 -33.00 11.65 5.74
C MET A 1 -33.29 10.48 4.80
N ASN A 2 -34.48 10.36 4.20
CA ASN A 2 -34.77 9.24 3.29
C ASN A 2 -34.47 9.63 1.83
N ASP A 3 -33.78 8.71 1.14
CA ASP A 3 -33.36 8.71 -0.26
C ASP A 3 -32.52 9.89 -0.75
N TRP A 4 -31.21 9.63 -0.96
CA TRP A 4 -30.44 10.08 -2.13
C TRP A 4 -30.46 11.59 -2.47
N SER A 5 -30.93 12.45 -1.57
CA SER A 5 -31.35 13.81 -1.93
C SER A 5 -30.21 14.82 -1.99
N ILE A 6 -29.00 14.46 -1.57
CA ILE A 6 -27.87 15.41 -1.47
C ILE A 6 -27.03 15.44 -2.75
N ARG A 7 -27.15 14.50 -3.71
CA ARG A 7 -26.39 14.58 -5.00
C ARG A 7 -26.61 15.89 -5.77
N ASN A 8 -27.68 16.63 -5.48
CA ASN A 8 -27.90 17.95 -6.05
C ASN A 8 -27.06 19.00 -5.30
N SER A 9 -26.08 19.59 -5.99
CA SER A 9 -25.22 20.67 -5.47
C SER A 9 -26.00 21.80 -4.75
N SER A 10 -27.20 22.16 -5.22
CA SER A 10 -28.04 23.17 -4.56
C SER A 10 -28.57 22.75 -3.17
N LYS A 11 -28.89 21.46 -3.00
CA LYS A 11 -29.30 20.89 -1.71
C LYS A 11 -28.09 20.70 -0.79
N ALA A 12 -26.95 20.28 -1.34
CA ALA A 12 -25.69 20.19 -0.60
C ALA A 12 -25.26 21.55 -0.04
N LYS A 13 -25.40 22.66 -0.80
CA LYS A 13 -25.11 24.01 -0.31
C LYS A 13 -26.00 24.43 0.87
N ARG A 14 -27.30 24.06 0.84
CA ARG A 14 -28.20 24.29 1.99
C ARG A 14 -27.80 23.46 3.20
N ALA A 15 -27.51 22.17 3.00
CA ALA A 15 -27.07 21.27 4.07
C ALA A 15 -25.73 21.73 4.69
N LEU A 16 -24.79 22.22 3.88
CA LEU A 16 -23.52 22.78 4.34
C LEU A 16 -23.75 23.91 5.36
N SER A 17 -24.64 24.87 5.06
CA SER A 17 -24.96 25.96 5.99
C SER A 17 -25.54 25.47 7.32
N HIS A 18 -26.34 24.39 7.30
CA HIS A 18 -26.85 23.78 8.53
C HIS A 18 -25.75 23.12 9.37
N PHE A 19 -24.82 22.40 8.73
CA PHE A 19 -23.71 21.77 9.44
C PHE A 19 -22.72 22.81 9.98
N GLU A 20 -22.39 23.85 9.23
CA GLU A 20 -21.55 24.96 9.70
C GLU A 20 -22.17 25.65 10.92
N LYS A 21 -23.48 25.87 10.90
CA LYS A 21 -24.21 26.42 12.06
C LYS A 21 -24.17 25.48 13.26
N ALA A 22 -24.27 24.16 13.05
CA ALA A 22 -24.16 23.18 14.14
C ALA A 22 -22.76 23.22 14.78
N VAL A 23 -21.70 23.26 13.97
CA VAL A 23 -20.31 23.41 14.44
C VAL A 23 -20.12 24.70 15.21
N GLN A 24 -20.72 25.82 14.78
CA GLN A 24 -20.66 27.09 15.50
C GLN A 24 -21.36 27.06 16.87
N LEU A 25 -22.41 26.24 17.01
CA LEU A 25 -23.15 26.12 18.27
C LEU A 25 -22.41 25.28 19.29
N ASP A 26 -21.69 24.23 18.86
CA ASP A 26 -20.91 23.36 19.74
C ASP A 26 -19.75 22.70 18.99
N GLU A 27 -18.59 23.37 18.95
CA GLU A 27 -17.39 22.86 18.25
C GLU A 27 -16.87 21.55 18.88
N ALA A 28 -17.09 21.34 20.18
CA ALA A 28 -16.55 20.21 20.91
C ALA A 28 -17.36 18.92 20.76
N ALA A 29 -18.67 19.02 20.48
CA ALA A 29 -19.56 17.86 20.30
C ALA A 29 -19.98 17.62 18.83
N SER A 30 -19.52 18.45 17.88
CA SER A 30 -19.98 18.44 16.48
C SER A 30 -19.20 17.49 15.55
N GLY A 31 -18.74 16.34 16.05
CA GLY A 31 -17.98 15.36 15.26
C GLY A 31 -18.72 14.92 13.97
N ALA A 32 -20.02 14.63 14.07
CA ALA A 32 -20.84 14.27 12.92
C ALA A 32 -21.12 15.44 11.96
N ALA A 33 -21.23 16.66 12.47
CA ALA A 33 -21.45 17.84 11.63
C ALA A 33 -20.21 18.14 10.76
N HIS A 34 -19.00 17.98 11.31
CA HIS A 34 -17.76 18.06 10.52
C HIS A 34 -17.71 17.02 9.39
N LEU A 35 -18.18 15.79 9.64
CA LEU A 35 -18.34 14.81 8.56
C LEU A 35 -19.37 15.26 7.51
N GLY A 36 -20.49 15.84 7.94
CA GLY A 36 -21.49 16.43 7.05
C GLY A 36 -20.95 17.56 6.16
N ILE A 37 -20.09 18.43 6.71
CA ILE A 37 -19.38 19.46 5.94
C ILE A 37 -18.48 18.81 4.88
N ALA A 38 -17.70 17.79 5.26
CA ALA A 38 -16.84 17.06 4.33
C ALA A 38 -17.64 16.41 3.19
N TRP A 39 -18.77 15.76 3.53
CA TRP A 39 -19.68 15.18 2.57
C TRP A 39 -20.22 16.24 1.59
N CYS A 40 -20.72 17.37 2.09
CA CYS A 40 -21.20 18.44 1.24
C CYS A 40 -20.10 18.98 0.31
N ALA A 41 -18.87 19.16 0.81
CA ALA A 41 -17.74 19.61 0.00
C ALA A 41 -17.44 18.66 -1.17
N LEU A 42 -17.47 17.34 -0.93
CA LEU A 42 -17.26 16.32 -1.97
C LEU A 42 -18.35 16.29 -3.05
N ILE A 43 -19.57 16.74 -2.73
CA ILE A 43 -20.67 16.85 -3.70
C ILE A 43 -20.63 18.17 -4.46
N ILE A 44 -20.31 19.25 -3.76
CA ILE A 44 -20.31 20.59 -4.36
C ILE A 44 -19.12 20.75 -5.32
N GLN A 45 -17.95 20.21 -4.95
CA GLN A 45 -16.72 20.23 -5.74
C GLN A 45 -16.27 21.63 -6.17
N ASP A 46 -16.43 22.63 -5.28
CA ASP A 46 -15.84 23.97 -5.47
C ASP A 46 -14.29 23.92 -5.38
N GLU A 47 -13.59 25.02 -5.65
CA GLU A 47 -12.13 25.07 -5.55
C GLU A 47 -11.61 24.59 -4.18
N ASN A 48 -10.52 23.80 -4.21
CA ASN A 48 -9.89 23.16 -3.05
C ASN A 48 -10.83 22.25 -2.22
N TYR A 49 -11.87 21.66 -2.85
CA TYR A 49 -12.84 20.85 -2.11
C TYR A 49 -12.21 19.63 -1.41
N LYS A 50 -11.17 19.01 -2.01
CA LYS A 50 -10.48 17.86 -1.42
C LYS A 50 -9.83 18.26 -0.10
N LYS A 51 -9.13 19.39 -0.08
CA LYS A 51 -8.54 19.96 1.13
C LYS A 51 -9.58 20.31 2.19
N LYS A 52 -10.66 21.01 1.81
CA LYS A 52 -11.77 21.35 2.74
C LYS A 52 -12.42 20.10 3.34
N ALA A 53 -12.64 19.08 2.52
CA ALA A 53 -13.17 17.79 2.96
C ALA A 53 -12.20 17.08 3.90
N LEU A 54 -10.90 17.08 3.57
CA LEU A 54 -9.85 16.49 4.37
C LEU A 54 -9.76 17.13 5.77
N GLU A 55 -9.63 18.46 5.84
CA GLU A 55 -9.60 19.21 7.10
C GLU A 55 -10.83 18.92 7.96
N SER A 56 -12.01 18.84 7.33
CA SER A 56 -13.26 18.54 8.03
C SER A 56 -13.33 17.10 8.53
N PHE A 57 -12.87 16.12 7.75
CA PHE A 57 -12.76 14.74 8.22
C PHE A 57 -11.74 14.60 9.34
N GLU A 58 -10.59 15.26 9.28
CA GLU A 58 -9.57 15.20 10.33
C GLU A 58 -10.10 15.81 11.65
N LYS A 59 -10.86 16.92 11.58
CA LYS A 59 -11.58 17.46 12.75
C LYS A 59 -12.63 16.49 13.30
N SER A 60 -13.44 15.90 12.43
CA SER A 60 -14.41 14.87 12.81
C SER A 60 -13.75 13.70 13.52
N LEU A 61 -12.66 13.18 12.94
CA LEU A 61 -11.88 12.07 13.48
C LEU A 61 -11.34 12.41 14.87
N LYS A 62 -10.77 13.60 15.05
CA LYS A 62 -10.22 14.06 16.34
C LYS A 62 -11.30 14.10 17.43
N ILE A 63 -12.45 14.70 17.15
CA ILE A 63 -13.55 14.83 18.12
C ILE A 63 -14.10 13.45 18.50
N LEU A 64 -14.38 12.61 17.51
CA LEU A 64 -14.94 11.27 17.74
C LEU A 64 -13.92 10.34 18.43
N SER A 65 -12.62 10.50 18.16
CA SER A 65 -11.57 9.75 18.85
C SER A 65 -11.46 10.12 20.33
N ASN A 66 -11.69 11.40 20.67
CA ASN A 66 -11.76 11.82 22.07
C ASN A 66 -12.96 11.19 22.79
N GLU A 67 -14.12 11.13 22.12
CA GLU A 67 -15.32 10.46 22.66
C GLU A 67 -15.06 8.96 22.90
N MET A 68 -14.40 8.29 21.94
CA MET A 68 -13.97 6.90 22.07
C MET A 68 -12.99 6.70 23.23
N ALA A 69 -12.01 7.60 23.39
CA ALA A 69 -11.05 7.54 24.48
C ALA A 69 -11.73 7.73 25.84
N MET A 70 -12.73 8.60 25.95
CA MET A 70 -13.53 8.77 27.16
C MET A 70 -14.34 7.50 27.47
N LEU A 71 -14.99 6.89 26.48
CA LEU A 71 -15.74 5.63 26.66
C LEU A 71 -14.82 4.50 27.15
N ASN A 72 -13.67 4.31 26.51
CA ASN A 72 -12.68 3.31 26.92
C ASN A 72 -12.14 3.57 28.34
N SER A 73 -11.89 4.84 28.69
CA SER A 73 -11.43 5.21 30.03
C SER A 73 -12.49 4.91 31.09
N MET A 74 -13.76 5.21 30.81
CA MET A 74 -14.87 4.89 31.71
C MET A 74 -15.01 3.38 31.91
N GLN A 75 -14.92 2.61 30.83
CA GLN A 75 -14.95 1.14 30.89
C GLN A 75 -13.83 0.59 31.77
N LEU A 76 -12.58 1.01 31.52
CA LEU A 76 -11.42 0.57 32.30
C LEU A 76 -11.56 0.90 33.79
N LEU A 77 -12.03 2.10 34.12
CA LEU A 77 -12.25 2.51 35.51
C LEU A 77 -13.32 1.67 36.21
N LEU A 78 -14.38 1.29 35.49
CA LEU A 78 -15.45 0.45 36.03
C LEU A 78 -14.99 -1.00 36.21
N GLU A 79 -14.25 -1.55 35.26
CA GLU A 79 -13.62 -2.87 35.37
C GLU A 79 -12.69 -2.96 36.59
N GLN A 80 -11.89 -1.93 36.83
CA GLN A 80 -10.97 -1.87 37.98
C GLN A 80 -11.70 -1.74 39.32
N LYS A 81 -12.81 -0.99 39.36
CA LYS A 81 -13.53 -0.71 40.62
C LYS A 81 -14.56 -1.76 40.99
N GLN A 82 -15.05 -2.54 40.02
CA GLN A 82 -16.12 -3.52 40.23
C GLN A 82 -15.79 -4.84 39.52
N PRO A 83 -15.34 -5.88 40.25
CA PRO A 83 -14.95 -7.15 39.66
C PRO A 83 -16.05 -7.89 38.89
N THR A 84 -17.34 -7.62 39.18
CA THR A 84 -18.49 -8.21 38.47
C THR A 84 -19.01 -7.35 37.32
N PHE A 85 -18.34 -6.23 37.01
CA PHE A 85 -18.81 -5.29 35.98
C PHE A 85 -18.80 -5.91 34.59
N THR A 86 -17.83 -6.77 34.28
CA THR A 86 -17.71 -7.44 32.97
C THR A 86 -18.92 -8.29 32.58
N ASP A 87 -19.69 -8.76 33.57
CA ASP A 87 -20.92 -9.54 33.35
C ASP A 87 -22.19 -8.67 33.32
N SER A 88 -22.05 -7.35 33.52
CA SER A 88 -23.18 -6.43 33.63
C SER A 88 -23.78 -6.06 32.27
N GLU A 89 -25.06 -5.70 32.27
CA GLU A 89 -25.72 -5.19 31.06
C GLU A 89 -25.13 -3.85 30.62
N LEU A 90 -24.70 -3.01 31.56
CA LEU A 90 -24.01 -1.74 31.27
C LEU A 90 -22.70 -1.97 30.51
N TYR A 91 -21.95 -3.02 30.86
CA TYR A 91 -20.74 -3.41 30.14
C TYR A 91 -21.03 -3.76 28.67
N LYS A 92 -22.07 -4.57 28.42
CA LYS A 92 -22.50 -4.90 27.05
C LYS A 92 -22.92 -3.66 26.26
N GLN A 93 -23.64 -2.73 26.90
CA GLN A 93 -24.02 -1.47 26.27
C GLN A 93 -22.80 -0.63 25.89
N LEU A 94 -21.81 -0.52 26.80
CA LEU A 94 -20.57 0.21 26.52
C LEU A 94 -19.76 -0.44 25.39
N MET A 95 -19.60 -1.76 25.40
CA MET A 95 -18.95 -2.51 24.32
C MET A 95 -19.65 -2.30 22.97
N THR A 96 -20.98 -2.27 22.98
CA THR A 96 -21.77 -1.99 21.78
C THR A 96 -21.53 -0.56 21.28
N LYS A 97 -21.50 0.44 22.18
CA LYS A 97 -21.21 1.84 21.82
C LYS A 97 -19.79 2.01 21.27
N VAL A 98 -18.80 1.39 21.89
CA VAL A 98 -17.40 1.32 21.44
C VAL A 98 -17.33 0.70 20.04
N THR A 99 -18.07 -0.37 19.78
CA THR A 99 -18.11 -1.03 18.46
C THR A 99 -18.73 -0.14 17.37
N ILE A 100 -19.87 0.51 17.68
CA ILE A 100 -20.54 1.43 16.74
C ILE A 100 -19.62 2.60 16.39
N LEU A 101 -19.08 3.26 17.42
CA LEU A 101 -18.20 4.41 17.25
C LEU A 101 -16.90 4.04 16.54
N GLY A 102 -16.30 2.90 16.89
CA GLY A 102 -15.12 2.35 16.22
C GLY A 102 -15.37 2.09 14.73
N THR A 103 -16.52 1.51 14.38
CA THR A 103 -16.91 1.29 12.98
C THR A 103 -17.04 2.61 12.22
N TYR A 104 -17.67 3.61 12.83
CA TYR A 104 -17.81 4.94 12.25
C TYR A 104 -16.45 5.65 12.07
N LEU A 105 -15.58 5.60 13.08
CA LEU A 105 -14.21 6.12 13.04
C LEU A 105 -13.39 5.49 11.91
N ASN A 106 -13.47 4.16 11.75
CA ASN A 106 -12.80 3.45 10.65
C ASN A 106 -13.30 3.93 9.28
N SER A 107 -14.59 4.22 9.15
CA SER A 107 -15.14 4.83 7.91
C SER A 107 -14.55 6.23 7.66
N VAL A 108 -14.46 7.10 8.69
CA VAL A 108 -13.84 8.43 8.56
C VAL A 108 -12.37 8.32 8.14
N GLN A 109 -11.61 7.42 8.80
CA GLN A 109 -10.21 7.16 8.46
C GLN A 109 -10.04 6.65 7.03
N GLY A 110 -10.92 5.74 6.60
CA GLY A 110 -10.94 5.25 5.21
C GLY A 110 -11.15 6.38 4.20
N ASN A 111 -12.06 7.31 4.50
CA ASN A 111 -12.32 8.48 3.65
C ASN A 111 -11.12 9.45 3.60
N ILE A 112 -10.48 9.72 4.75
CA ILE A 112 -9.23 10.49 4.80
C ILE A 112 -8.17 9.83 3.92
N GLY A 113 -8.00 8.51 4.05
CA GLY A 113 -7.08 7.73 3.23
C GLY A 113 -7.38 7.87 1.74
N ALA A 114 -8.63 7.73 1.34
CA ALA A 114 -9.04 7.87 -0.06
C ALA A 114 -8.75 9.27 -0.65
N ILE A 115 -8.98 10.34 0.13
CA ILE A 115 -8.63 11.70 -0.30
C ILE A 115 -7.12 11.89 -0.40
N LYS A 116 -6.35 11.48 0.62
CA LYS A 116 -4.88 11.58 0.61
C LYS A 116 -4.29 10.84 -0.59
N LYS A 117 -4.76 9.61 -0.84
CA LYS A 117 -4.40 8.84 -2.04
C LYS A 117 -4.70 9.62 -3.32
N SER A 118 -5.89 10.19 -3.44
CA SER A 118 -6.27 11.00 -4.61
C SER A 118 -5.46 12.28 -4.77
N LEU A 119 -4.98 12.90 -3.68
CA LEU A 119 -4.12 14.10 -3.70
C LEU A 119 -2.67 13.80 -4.12
N ARG A 120 -2.30 12.52 -4.29
CA ARG A 120 -0.96 12.08 -4.73
C ARG A 120 0.15 12.77 -3.93
N LEU A 121 0.08 12.64 -2.60
CA LEU A 121 0.97 13.34 -1.69
C LEU A 121 2.44 13.06 -2.01
N ILE A 122 3.22 14.13 -2.00
CA ILE A 122 4.66 14.10 -2.21
C ILE A 122 5.31 14.45 -0.87
N ASP A 123 6.18 13.59 -0.38
CA ASP A 123 7.01 13.90 0.78
C ASP A 123 8.39 14.29 0.28
N LEU A 124 8.86 15.47 0.69
CA LEU A 124 10.23 15.91 0.44
C LEU A 124 10.96 15.93 1.77
N ILE A 125 12.04 15.17 1.82
CA ILE A 125 12.90 15.08 2.98
C ILE A 125 14.19 15.83 2.62
N GLU A 126 14.46 16.90 3.34
CA GLU A 126 15.73 17.62 3.27
C GLU A 126 16.71 17.01 4.29
N ILE A 127 17.89 16.63 3.83
CA ILE A 127 18.95 16.07 4.66
C ILE A 127 20.06 17.11 4.76
N LYS A 128 20.17 17.77 5.92
CA LYS A 128 21.27 18.70 6.21
C LYS A 128 22.33 18.00 7.04
N GLN A 129 23.57 18.07 6.59
CA GLN A 129 24.72 17.78 7.44
C GLN A 129 25.07 19.06 8.20
N GLN A 130 24.94 19.04 9.54
CA GLN A 130 25.35 20.19 10.34
C GLN A 130 26.88 20.34 10.29
N SER A 131 27.34 21.54 9.95
CA SER A 131 28.76 21.87 9.92
C SER A 131 29.40 21.61 11.30
N ASN A 132 30.31 20.64 11.35
CA ASN A 132 31.06 20.11 12.52
C ASN A 132 30.40 18.99 13.35
N SER A 133 29.30 18.38 12.92
CA SER A 133 28.76 17.18 13.58
C SER A 133 28.33 16.10 12.59
N ASN A 134 28.32 14.82 13.01
CA ASN A 134 27.73 13.71 12.24
C ASN A 134 26.18 13.70 12.32
N VAL A 135 25.58 14.84 12.67
CA VAL A 135 24.13 14.99 12.83
C VAL A 135 23.51 15.25 11.46
N LEU A 136 22.63 14.35 11.04
CA LEU A 136 21.77 14.52 9.88
C LEU A 136 20.43 15.10 10.37
N GLU A 137 20.18 16.35 10.04
CA GLU A 137 18.87 16.96 10.28
C GLU A 137 17.94 16.57 9.13
N LYS A 138 16.80 15.96 9.48
CA LYS A 138 15.76 15.53 8.55
C LYS A 138 14.59 16.49 8.66
N ILE A 139 14.35 17.31 7.64
CA ILE A 139 13.17 18.18 7.58
C ILE A 139 12.19 17.57 6.57
N GLU A 140 10.98 17.26 7.01
CA GLU A 140 9.95 16.65 6.16
C GLU A 140 8.94 17.71 5.73
N TYR A 141 8.81 17.91 4.43
CA TYR A 141 7.80 18.75 3.82
C TYR A 141 6.77 17.84 3.14
N TYR A 142 5.49 18.08 3.44
CA TYR A 142 4.37 17.35 2.87
C TYR A 142 3.67 18.25 1.85
N TYR A 143 3.58 17.78 0.60
CA TYR A 143 2.93 18.53 -0.47
C TYR A 143 1.70 17.81 -0.97
N GLU A 144 0.59 18.55 -0.95
CA GLU A 144 -0.65 18.18 -1.62
C GLU A 144 -0.63 18.80 -3.02
N ARG A 145 -0.85 17.99 -4.05
CA ARG A 145 -1.01 18.52 -5.40
C ARG A 145 -2.47 18.42 -5.77
N GLU A 146 -3.08 19.50 -6.25
CA GLU A 146 -4.40 19.43 -6.88
C GLU A 146 -4.24 19.44 -8.40
N ARG A 147 -5.26 18.93 -9.10
CA ARG A 147 -5.35 18.99 -10.57
C ARG A 147 -5.21 20.45 -11.01
N ASN A 148 -4.25 20.73 -11.91
CA ASN A 148 -3.91 22.06 -12.44
C ASN A 148 -3.22 23.04 -11.46
N SER A 149 -2.71 22.61 -10.31
CA SER A 149 -1.86 23.49 -9.50
C SER A 149 -0.57 23.85 -10.26
N ASN A 150 -0.07 25.07 -10.04
CA ASN A 150 1.18 25.54 -10.65
C ASN A 150 2.27 24.48 -10.44
N LYS A 151 2.95 24.05 -11.52
CA LYS A 151 3.84 22.87 -11.51
C LYS A 151 5.10 23.03 -10.65
N LYS A 152 5.28 24.15 -9.94
CA LYS A 152 6.48 24.46 -9.17
C LYS A 152 6.22 24.25 -7.69
N LEU A 153 7.16 23.59 -7.00
CA LEU A 153 7.14 23.48 -5.55
C LEU A 153 7.34 24.86 -4.93
N GLU A 154 6.48 25.25 -3.99
CA GLU A 154 6.54 26.55 -3.30
C GLU A 154 7.58 26.56 -2.16
N ILE A 155 8.72 25.88 -2.32
CA ILE A 155 9.81 25.86 -1.33
C ILE A 155 11.11 26.33 -1.96
N LYS A 156 11.81 27.20 -1.24
CA LYS A 156 13.19 27.57 -1.56
C LYS A 156 14.10 26.44 -1.13
N MET A 157 14.47 25.58 -2.08
CA MET A 157 15.48 24.55 -1.87
C MET A 157 16.88 25.18 -1.84
N ASP A 158 17.72 24.68 -0.94
CA ASP A 158 19.14 25.00 -0.87
C ASP A 158 19.92 24.13 -1.87
N LYS A 159 21.00 24.69 -2.42
CA LYS A 159 21.85 24.02 -3.41
C LYS A 159 22.88 23.09 -2.77
N GLN A 160 23.09 23.19 -1.47
CA GLN A 160 24.12 22.44 -0.74
C GLN A 160 23.55 21.24 0.06
N THR A 161 22.28 20.92 -0.14
CA THR A 161 21.58 19.88 0.62
C THR A 161 21.11 18.75 -0.30
N ASP A 162 21.19 17.54 0.23
CA ASP A 162 20.61 16.38 -0.43
C ASP A 162 19.13 16.26 -0.07
N TYR A 163 18.34 15.93 -1.07
CA TYR A 163 16.91 15.73 -0.94
C TYR A 163 16.53 14.28 -1.20
N THR A 164 15.51 13.82 -0.50
CA THR A 164 14.82 12.57 -0.77
C THR A 164 13.37 12.87 -1.11
N LEU A 165 12.92 12.41 -2.27
CA LEU A 165 11.59 12.66 -2.81
C LEU A 165 10.78 11.36 -2.77
N ILE A 166 9.66 11.35 -2.06
CA ILE A 166 8.77 10.19 -1.94
C ILE A 166 7.44 10.51 -2.64
N LEU A 167 7.01 9.59 -3.51
CA LEU A 167 5.75 9.61 -4.23
C LEU A 167 4.91 8.42 -3.76
N ASN A 168 3.91 8.68 -2.92
CA ASN A 168 3.21 7.61 -2.20
C ASN A 168 2.18 6.84 -3.04
N ASP A 169 1.43 7.53 -3.90
CA ASP A 169 0.18 6.99 -4.45
C ASP A 169 0.15 7.02 -5.99
N LEU A 170 1.23 6.59 -6.64
CA LEU A 170 1.31 6.56 -8.11
C LEU A 170 0.33 5.52 -8.67
N THR A 171 -0.51 5.94 -9.61
CA THR A 171 -1.57 5.09 -10.20
C THR A 171 -1.22 4.52 -11.57
N TRP A 172 -1.92 3.45 -11.91
CA TRP A 172 -1.91 2.82 -13.23
C TRP A 172 -3.33 2.82 -13.79
N ARG A 173 -3.49 3.13 -15.08
CA ARG A 173 -4.77 3.18 -15.79
C ARG A 173 -4.61 2.76 -17.24
N GLU A 174 -5.68 2.22 -17.83
CA GLU A 174 -5.74 1.91 -19.25
C GLU A 174 -6.50 3.00 -20.03
N ASP A 175 -5.93 3.42 -21.16
CA ASP A 175 -6.53 4.30 -22.18
C ASP A 175 -6.15 3.72 -23.57
N SER A 176 -5.69 4.55 -24.52
CA SER A 176 -5.03 4.13 -25.77
C SER A 176 -3.64 3.51 -25.49
N GLY A 177 -3.59 2.54 -24.59
CA GLY A 177 -2.40 1.98 -23.96
C GLY A 177 -2.41 2.12 -22.43
N SER A 178 -1.45 1.48 -21.74
CA SER A 178 -1.29 1.60 -20.29
C SER A 178 -0.57 2.90 -19.93
N ILE A 179 -1.18 3.72 -19.08
CA ILE A 179 -0.57 4.89 -18.45
C ILE A 179 -0.21 4.50 -17.02
N ASP A 180 1.06 4.22 -16.77
CA ASP A 180 1.59 4.00 -15.41
C ASP A 180 2.36 5.24 -14.96
N GLN A 181 1.85 5.93 -13.94
CA GLN A 181 2.50 7.12 -13.40
C GLN A 181 3.90 6.81 -12.85
N ALA A 182 4.12 5.62 -12.28
CA ALA A 182 5.43 5.20 -11.79
C ALA A 182 6.42 5.01 -12.94
N LEU A 183 6.07 4.24 -13.98
CA LEU A 183 6.95 4.03 -15.14
C LEU A 183 7.22 5.32 -15.90
N ILE A 184 6.21 6.17 -16.06
CA ILE A 184 6.39 7.49 -16.70
C ILE A 184 7.35 8.35 -15.88
N THR A 185 7.24 8.32 -14.56
CA THR A 185 8.12 9.09 -13.67
C THR A 185 9.56 8.59 -13.74
N ILE A 186 9.78 7.27 -13.74
CA ILE A 186 11.09 6.65 -13.93
C ILE A 186 11.70 7.09 -15.27
N ASN A 187 10.99 6.84 -16.38
CA ASN A 187 11.50 7.15 -17.72
C ASN A 187 11.79 8.65 -17.88
N ASN A 188 10.91 9.51 -17.35
CA ASN A 188 11.12 10.95 -17.41
C ASN A 188 12.31 11.36 -16.55
N ALA A 189 12.52 10.79 -15.36
CA ALA A 189 13.63 11.15 -14.48
C ALA A 189 15.01 10.92 -15.13
N TYR A 190 15.15 9.88 -15.95
CA TYR A 190 16.38 9.61 -16.73
C TYR A 190 16.39 10.27 -18.12
N TYR A 191 15.26 10.81 -18.58
CA TYR A 191 15.17 11.43 -19.91
C TYR A 191 16.12 12.63 -20.03
N LYS A 192 16.88 12.69 -21.13
CA LYS A 192 17.92 13.70 -21.39
C LYS A 192 18.96 13.81 -20.27
N ASP A 193 19.32 12.68 -19.66
CA ASP A 193 20.39 12.56 -18.67
C ASP A 193 20.21 13.46 -17.44
N LYS A 194 18.96 13.70 -17.01
CA LYS A 194 18.66 14.49 -15.81
C LYS A 194 19.08 13.77 -14.54
N LEU A 195 18.79 12.48 -14.48
CA LEU A 195 19.53 11.54 -13.66
C LEU A 195 20.58 10.84 -14.55
N PRO A 196 21.83 10.74 -14.10
CA PRO A 196 22.83 9.98 -14.84
C PRO A 196 22.46 8.49 -14.85
N SER A 197 22.87 7.76 -15.88
CA SER A 197 22.67 6.30 -15.95
C SER A 197 23.32 5.53 -14.79
N SER A 198 24.30 6.12 -14.12
CA SER A 198 24.94 5.61 -12.91
C SER A 198 24.13 5.88 -11.62
N TYR A 199 23.02 6.59 -11.68
CA TYR A 199 22.17 6.84 -10.52
C TYR A 199 21.42 5.58 -10.10
N HIS A 200 21.67 5.15 -8.86
CA HIS A 200 21.04 4.00 -8.23
C HIS A 200 20.23 4.41 -6.99
N GLY A 201 19.83 5.68 -6.85
CA GLY A 201 19.17 6.18 -5.64
C GLY A 201 17.67 5.89 -5.57
N ILE A 202 17.12 5.00 -6.39
CA ILE A 202 15.69 4.69 -6.38
C ILE A 202 15.39 3.64 -5.31
N SER A 203 14.33 3.86 -4.54
CA SER A 203 13.75 2.85 -3.64
C SER A 203 12.25 2.65 -3.90
N ILE A 204 11.80 1.41 -3.81
CA ILE A 204 10.37 1.05 -3.84
C ILE A 204 10.01 0.45 -2.50
N THR A 205 9.03 1.03 -1.83
CA THR A 205 8.59 0.60 -0.49
C THR A 205 7.16 0.07 -0.52
N LEU A 206 6.95 -1.10 0.06
CA LEU A 206 5.64 -1.71 0.30
C LEU A 206 5.37 -1.66 1.80
N LYS A 207 4.30 -1.00 2.22
CA LYS A 207 3.92 -0.92 3.64
C LYS A 207 2.95 -2.05 3.97
N GLN A 208 3.23 -2.80 5.05
CA GLN A 208 2.41 -3.90 5.56
C GLN A 208 1.96 -4.89 4.47
N ALA A 209 2.89 -5.24 3.57
CA ALA A 209 2.60 -6.16 2.49
C ALA A 209 2.34 -7.56 3.03
N GLU A 210 1.28 -8.20 2.54
CA GLU A 210 1.02 -9.62 2.80
C GLU A 210 2.12 -10.47 2.18
N LEU A 211 2.87 -11.16 3.03
CA LEU A 211 4.06 -11.89 2.63
C LEU A 211 3.74 -12.99 1.61
N ASP A 212 2.55 -13.58 1.67
CA ASP A 212 2.12 -14.61 0.71
C ASP A 212 1.94 -14.07 -0.71
N ARG A 213 1.51 -12.82 -0.88
CA ARG A 213 1.45 -12.14 -2.19
C ARG A 213 2.84 -11.83 -2.72
N ILE A 214 3.76 -11.43 -1.83
CA ILE A 214 5.16 -11.18 -2.21
C ILE A 214 5.88 -12.47 -2.59
N LYS A 215 5.60 -13.58 -1.89
CA LYS A 215 6.10 -14.90 -2.28
C LYS A 215 5.75 -15.22 -3.72
N ALA A 216 4.56 -14.89 -4.22
CA ALA A 216 4.20 -15.15 -5.61
C ALA A 216 5.11 -14.44 -6.63
N ILE A 217 5.59 -13.23 -6.31
CA ILE A 217 6.52 -12.46 -7.16
C ILE A 217 7.88 -13.16 -7.23
N PHE A 218 8.33 -13.72 -6.10
CA PHE A 218 9.66 -14.31 -5.97
C PHE A 218 9.69 -15.85 -6.14
N ASN A 219 8.53 -16.52 -6.15
CA ASN A 219 8.45 -17.97 -6.29
C ASN A 219 8.84 -18.34 -7.72
N GLN A 220 9.96 -19.04 -7.87
CA GLN A 220 10.43 -19.57 -9.16
C GLN A 220 9.55 -20.70 -9.66
N ASN A 221 8.80 -21.34 -8.76
CA ASN A 221 7.94 -22.45 -9.09
C ASN A 221 6.53 -21.96 -9.38
N LYS A 222 5.86 -22.66 -10.29
CA LYS A 222 4.43 -22.47 -10.53
C LYS A 222 3.66 -23.54 -9.77
N GLU A 223 2.87 -23.10 -8.80
CA GLU A 223 2.14 -24.00 -7.91
C GLU A 223 0.66 -24.02 -8.25
N TYR A 224 0.10 -25.22 -8.30
CA TYR A 224 -1.34 -25.45 -8.44
C TYR A 224 -1.78 -26.39 -7.35
N LEU A 225 -2.67 -25.93 -6.49
CA LEU A 225 -3.10 -26.67 -5.31
C LEU A 225 -4.55 -27.11 -5.45
N ASP A 226 -4.88 -28.22 -4.79
CA ASP A 226 -6.24 -28.76 -4.64
C ASP A 226 -6.97 -29.01 -5.98
N LEU A 227 -6.25 -29.54 -6.98
CA LEU A 227 -6.85 -29.85 -8.27
C LEU A 227 -7.59 -31.20 -8.24
N THR A 228 -8.69 -31.29 -8.99
CA THR A 228 -9.30 -32.56 -9.36
C THR A 228 -8.41 -33.31 -10.36
N LYS A 229 -8.63 -34.61 -10.54
CA LYS A 229 -7.91 -35.43 -11.54
C LYS A 229 -7.94 -34.80 -12.94
N GLU A 230 -9.12 -34.43 -13.42
CA GLU A 230 -9.29 -33.81 -14.75
C GLU A 230 -8.58 -32.46 -14.83
N SER A 231 -8.77 -31.60 -13.82
CA SER A 231 -8.14 -30.29 -13.78
C SER A 231 -6.61 -30.38 -13.73
N ALA A 232 -6.06 -31.34 -12.99
CA ALA A 232 -4.62 -31.60 -12.92
C ALA A 232 -4.05 -32.01 -14.27
N ILE A 233 -4.71 -32.94 -14.98
CA ILE A 233 -4.30 -33.39 -16.32
C ILE A 233 -4.37 -32.23 -17.32
N ASP A 234 -5.47 -31.49 -17.35
CA ASP A 234 -5.66 -30.37 -18.25
C ASP A 234 -4.63 -29.28 -18.00
N LYS A 235 -4.31 -29.02 -16.72
CA LYS A 235 -3.30 -28.03 -16.36
C LYS A 235 -1.91 -28.43 -16.86
N LEU A 236 -1.47 -29.66 -16.61
CA LEU A 236 -0.20 -30.18 -17.11
C LEU A 236 -0.13 -30.15 -18.65
N LYS A 237 -1.22 -30.51 -19.34
CA LYS A 237 -1.31 -30.46 -20.82
C LYS A 237 -1.24 -29.02 -21.35
N SER A 238 -1.91 -28.08 -20.68
CA SER A 238 -1.93 -26.66 -21.06
C SER A 238 -0.54 -26.02 -20.93
N GLU A 239 0.15 -26.25 -19.80
CA GLU A 239 1.51 -25.77 -19.56
C GLU A 239 2.47 -26.36 -20.58
N ARG A 240 2.42 -27.68 -20.80
CA ARG A 240 3.25 -28.34 -21.81
C ARG A 240 3.08 -27.72 -23.19
N THR A 241 1.85 -27.39 -23.58
CA THR A 241 1.54 -26.77 -24.89
C THR A 241 2.08 -25.33 -24.97
N MET A 242 1.94 -24.55 -23.90
CA MET A 242 2.45 -23.18 -23.83
C MET A 242 3.98 -23.15 -23.98
N TRP A 243 4.70 -24.03 -23.28
CA TRP A 243 6.16 -24.09 -23.34
C TRP A 243 6.69 -24.62 -24.67
N ASN A 244 5.99 -25.59 -25.28
CA ASN A 244 6.29 -26.04 -26.64
C ASN A 244 6.15 -24.92 -27.67
N LYS A 245 5.14 -24.04 -27.54
CA LYS A 245 4.99 -22.86 -28.41
C LYS A 245 6.15 -21.86 -28.26
N LEU A 246 6.73 -21.76 -27.07
CA LEU A 246 7.87 -20.90 -26.77
C LEU A 246 9.24 -21.50 -27.18
N ARG A 247 9.27 -22.69 -27.80
CA ARG A 247 10.48 -23.42 -28.24
C ARG A 247 11.51 -23.65 -27.12
N ILE A 248 11.07 -23.72 -25.86
CA ILE A 248 11.93 -24.06 -24.73
C ILE A 248 11.99 -25.59 -24.64
N THR A 249 13.15 -26.18 -24.94
CA THR A 249 13.39 -27.64 -24.92
C THR A 249 13.74 -28.19 -23.54
N SER A 250 13.88 -27.34 -22.52
CA SER A 250 14.12 -27.81 -21.15
C SER A 250 12.86 -28.44 -20.60
N SER A 251 12.91 -29.75 -20.40
CA SER A 251 11.88 -30.50 -19.70
C SER A 251 11.84 -30.07 -18.23
N TYR A 252 10.98 -29.11 -17.90
CA TYR A 252 10.80 -28.66 -16.53
C TYR A 252 10.53 -29.84 -15.60
N GLN A 253 11.21 -29.83 -14.45
CA GLN A 253 10.99 -30.80 -13.39
C GLN A 253 9.70 -30.44 -12.66
N VAL A 254 8.84 -31.42 -12.42
CA VAL A 254 7.55 -31.22 -11.77
C VAL A 254 7.47 -32.13 -10.54
N ASP A 255 7.08 -31.54 -9.42
CA ASP A 255 6.70 -32.28 -8.23
C ASP A 255 5.17 -32.42 -8.20
N LEU A 256 4.69 -33.61 -7.83
CA LEU A 256 3.28 -33.94 -7.66
C LEU A 256 3.07 -34.46 -6.26
N LYS A 257 2.11 -33.89 -5.54
CA LYS A 257 1.61 -34.42 -4.27
C LYS A 257 0.15 -34.82 -4.42
N ILE A 258 -0.15 -36.07 -4.12
CA ILE A 258 -1.51 -36.63 -4.15
C ILE A 258 -2.02 -36.72 -2.73
N ILE A 259 -3.17 -36.14 -2.45
CA ILE A 259 -3.82 -36.12 -1.13
C ILE A 259 -5.04 -37.04 -1.19
N HIS A 260 -5.06 -38.01 -0.29
CA HIS A 260 -6.16 -38.95 -0.09
C HIS A 260 -7.19 -38.37 0.89
N SER A 261 -8.42 -38.90 0.86
CA SER A 261 -9.52 -38.49 1.74
C SER A 261 -9.25 -38.72 3.24
N ASP A 262 -8.28 -39.58 3.57
CA ASP A 262 -7.79 -39.83 4.93
C ASP A 262 -6.56 -38.99 5.32
N ASN A 263 -6.26 -37.92 4.56
CA ASN A 263 -5.07 -37.07 4.68
C ASN A 263 -3.72 -37.78 4.48
N LYS A 264 -3.69 -39.02 3.98
CA LYS A 264 -2.43 -39.62 3.50
C LYS A 264 -1.96 -38.92 2.24
N THR A 265 -0.64 -38.79 2.10
CA THR A 265 -0.04 -38.09 0.96
C THR A 265 1.01 -38.92 0.24
N GLU A 266 0.91 -39.02 -1.08
CA GLU A 266 1.97 -39.55 -1.95
C GLU A 266 2.74 -38.38 -2.58
N GLU A 267 4.06 -38.38 -2.51
CA GLU A 267 4.91 -37.34 -3.11
C GLU A 267 5.80 -37.91 -4.22
N PHE A 268 5.74 -37.30 -5.39
CA PHE A 268 6.60 -37.57 -6.54
C PHE A 268 7.41 -36.32 -6.85
N LYS A 269 8.74 -36.41 -6.82
CA LYS A 269 9.63 -35.25 -7.02
C LYS A 269 10.44 -35.38 -8.31
N ASN A 270 10.68 -34.25 -8.97
CA ASN A 270 11.52 -34.09 -10.16
C ASN A 270 11.10 -34.98 -11.34
N LYS A 271 9.80 -35.08 -11.62
CA LYS A 271 9.26 -35.90 -12.71
C LYS A 271 8.95 -35.08 -13.95
N HIS A 272 8.94 -35.73 -15.11
CA HIS A 272 8.48 -35.09 -16.34
C HIS A 272 6.95 -34.99 -16.35
N MET A 273 6.41 -33.90 -16.95
CA MET A 273 4.97 -33.69 -17.06
C MET A 273 4.24 -34.89 -17.69
N SER A 274 4.81 -35.54 -18.71
CA SER A 274 4.21 -36.71 -19.37
C SER A 274 4.14 -37.94 -18.46
N GLU A 275 5.14 -38.14 -17.59
CA GLU A 275 5.14 -39.22 -16.60
C GLU A 275 4.04 -38.98 -15.56
N LEU A 276 3.91 -37.74 -15.08
CA LEU A 276 2.89 -37.36 -14.11
C LEU A 276 1.46 -37.45 -14.69
N ILE A 277 1.25 -37.06 -15.95
CA ILE A 277 -0.04 -37.23 -16.62
C ILE A 277 -0.43 -38.72 -16.63
N THR A 278 0.48 -39.59 -17.03
CA THR A 278 0.25 -41.05 -17.06
C THR A 278 -0.05 -41.59 -15.66
N LEU A 279 0.66 -41.10 -14.64
CA LEU A 279 0.48 -41.50 -13.25
C LEU A 279 -0.89 -41.08 -12.71
N ILE A 280 -1.32 -39.84 -12.98
CA ILE A 280 -2.62 -39.32 -12.59
C ILE A 280 -3.73 -40.07 -13.33
N GLU A 281 -3.57 -40.33 -14.64
CA GLU A 281 -4.53 -41.08 -15.46
C GLU A 281 -4.77 -42.50 -14.91
N ALA A 282 -3.72 -43.16 -14.41
CA ALA A 282 -3.78 -44.50 -13.81
C ALA A 282 -4.49 -44.57 -12.44
N LYS A 283 -4.71 -43.44 -11.75
CA LYS A 283 -5.44 -43.43 -10.47
C LYS A 283 -6.95 -43.57 -10.72
N THR A 284 -7.61 -44.51 -10.06
CA THR A 284 -9.05 -44.79 -10.24
C THR A 284 -9.95 -44.09 -9.23
N ASP A 285 -9.38 -43.47 -8.19
CA ASP A 285 -10.13 -42.78 -7.15
C ASP A 285 -10.32 -41.30 -7.51
N ASP A 286 -11.58 -40.90 -7.70
CA ASP A 286 -11.98 -39.54 -8.07
C ASP A 286 -11.98 -38.56 -6.87
N THR A 287 -11.83 -39.07 -5.64
CA THR A 287 -11.75 -38.25 -4.43
C THR A 287 -10.36 -37.66 -4.17
N LEU A 288 -9.36 -38.12 -4.92
CA LEU A 288 -7.98 -37.64 -4.80
C LEU A 288 -7.86 -36.18 -5.20
N ARG A 289 -7.02 -35.45 -4.46
CA ARG A 289 -6.63 -34.08 -4.75
C ARG A 289 -5.15 -34.00 -5.11
N PHE A 290 -4.84 -33.16 -6.09
CA PHE A 290 -3.50 -33.10 -6.69
C PHE A 290 -2.92 -31.69 -6.52
N ASN A 291 -1.73 -31.63 -5.92
CA ASN A 291 -0.91 -30.43 -5.88
C ASN A 291 0.27 -30.59 -6.84
N ILE A 292 0.45 -29.65 -7.75
CA ILE A 292 1.47 -29.66 -8.80
C ILE A 292 2.40 -28.48 -8.57
N ILE A 293 3.71 -28.74 -8.58
CA ILE A 293 4.74 -27.70 -8.48
C ILE A 293 5.66 -27.85 -9.69
N ILE A 294 5.60 -26.91 -10.62
CA ILE A 294 6.48 -26.89 -11.80
C ILE A 294 7.70 -26.04 -11.45
N LYS A 295 8.88 -26.66 -11.38
CA LYS A 295 10.12 -26.00 -10.95
C LYS A 295 10.64 -25.04 -12.01
N ASP A 296 11.16 -23.89 -11.57
CA ASP A 296 11.77 -22.85 -12.43
C ASP A 296 10.86 -22.30 -13.56
N ALA A 297 9.55 -22.58 -13.52
CA ALA A 297 8.61 -22.15 -14.55
C ALA A 297 8.18 -20.68 -14.42
N ASN A 298 8.52 -20.01 -13.32
CA ASN A 298 8.21 -18.61 -13.03
C ASN A 298 9.47 -17.78 -12.76
N VAL A 299 10.61 -18.14 -13.38
CA VAL A 299 11.82 -17.31 -13.32
C VAL A 299 11.57 -16.00 -14.09
N ASN A 300 11.25 -14.93 -13.36
CA ASN A 300 11.11 -13.57 -13.88
C ASN A 300 12.42 -12.78 -13.73
N GLU A 301 12.46 -11.55 -14.26
CA GLU A 301 13.65 -10.71 -14.21
C GLU A 301 13.97 -10.22 -12.79
N VAL A 302 12.95 -10.03 -11.93
CA VAL A 302 13.12 -9.73 -10.50
C VAL A 302 13.89 -10.87 -9.81
N ASN A 303 13.47 -12.11 -10.08
CA ASN A 303 14.10 -13.33 -9.56
C ASN A 303 15.57 -13.41 -9.97
N LYS A 304 15.91 -13.10 -11.22
CA LYS A 304 17.30 -13.10 -11.68
C LYS A 304 18.13 -12.04 -10.97
N HIS A 305 17.58 -10.84 -10.79
CA HIS A 305 18.31 -9.72 -10.20
C HIS A 305 18.62 -9.94 -8.70
N PHE A 306 17.69 -10.54 -7.95
CA PHE A 306 17.90 -10.80 -6.52
C PHE A 306 18.45 -12.21 -6.20
N LYS A 307 18.70 -13.07 -7.20
CA LYS A 307 19.27 -14.43 -7.02
C LYS A 307 20.77 -14.44 -6.80
N ASN A 308 21.48 -13.39 -7.19
CA ASN A 308 22.94 -13.36 -7.16
C ASN A 308 23.43 -12.18 -6.29
N THR A 309 23.46 -12.40 -4.98
CA THR A 309 23.86 -11.39 -3.97
C THR A 309 25.30 -10.90 -4.07
N ALA A 310 26.07 -11.32 -5.09
CA ALA A 310 27.50 -11.04 -5.21
C ALA A 310 27.84 -9.72 -5.92
N ASN A 311 27.03 -9.24 -6.88
CA ASN A 311 27.48 -8.17 -7.80
C ASN A 311 26.50 -7.00 -8.03
N ASP A 312 25.25 -7.06 -7.60
CA ASP A 312 24.30 -5.96 -7.80
C ASP A 312 24.22 -5.04 -6.57
N SER A 313 24.21 -3.73 -6.81
CA SER A 313 24.06 -2.68 -5.80
C SER A 313 22.66 -2.67 -5.15
N ALA A 314 21.67 -3.23 -5.84
CA ALA A 314 20.30 -3.38 -5.38
C ALA A 314 20.22 -4.29 -4.16
N THR A 315 19.45 -3.88 -3.15
CA THR A 315 19.29 -4.66 -1.91
C THR A 315 17.83 -4.80 -1.55
N LEU A 316 17.44 -6.02 -1.19
CA LEU A 316 16.12 -6.30 -0.64
C LEU A 316 16.19 -6.24 0.88
N GLN A 317 15.31 -5.44 1.48
CA GLN A 317 15.16 -5.32 2.92
C GLN A 317 13.70 -5.64 3.34
N ILE A 318 13.54 -6.31 4.47
CA ILE A 318 12.24 -6.61 5.08
C ILE A 318 12.28 -6.15 6.53
N ASP A 319 11.30 -5.33 6.90
CA ASP A 319 11.13 -4.80 8.24
C ASP A 319 9.88 -5.41 8.89
N PHE A 320 10.09 -5.97 10.08
CA PHE A 320 9.01 -6.42 10.95
C PHE A 320 8.92 -5.49 12.15
N GLU A 321 7.71 -5.09 12.48
CA GLU A 321 7.42 -4.18 13.58
C GLU A 321 6.80 -4.92 14.76
N ARG A 322 7.11 -4.48 15.99
CA ARG A 322 6.49 -4.93 17.24
C ARG A 322 6.52 -6.45 17.46
N LEU A 323 7.62 -7.09 17.13
CA LEU A 323 7.81 -8.51 17.40
C LEU A 323 8.16 -8.75 18.87
N ASP A 324 7.63 -9.82 19.44
CA ASP A 324 8.06 -10.36 20.73
C ASP A 324 9.32 -11.24 20.59
N PHE A 325 9.86 -11.68 21.72
CA PHE A 325 11.06 -12.51 21.77
C PHE A 325 10.94 -13.80 20.96
N GLU A 326 9.82 -14.52 21.08
CA GLU A 326 9.59 -15.81 20.41
C GLU A 326 9.51 -15.63 18.89
N SER A 327 8.76 -14.62 18.45
CA SER A 327 8.62 -14.28 17.03
C SER A 327 9.96 -13.90 16.41
N ILE A 328 10.79 -13.13 17.11
CA ILE A 328 12.11 -12.73 16.59
C ILE A 328 13.02 -13.94 16.45
N ASP A 329 13.08 -14.83 17.46
CA ASP A 329 13.98 -15.98 17.37
C ASP A 329 13.55 -16.95 16.25
N GLU A 330 12.24 -17.08 16.00
CA GLU A 330 11.72 -17.79 14.83
C GLU A 330 12.16 -17.13 13.50
N LYS A 331 12.03 -15.80 13.38
CA LYS A 331 12.47 -15.06 12.19
C LYS A 331 13.99 -15.12 11.98
N LEU A 332 14.79 -14.99 13.04
CA LEU A 332 16.25 -15.10 12.99
C LEU A 332 16.72 -16.50 12.57
N SER A 333 15.97 -17.54 12.92
CA SER A 333 16.26 -18.91 12.53
C SER A 333 15.95 -19.17 11.05
N SER A 334 14.89 -18.55 10.54
CA SER A 334 14.32 -18.84 9.23
C SER A 334 14.75 -17.89 8.11
N ILE A 335 15.13 -16.65 8.43
CA ILE A 335 15.51 -15.63 7.43
C ILE A 335 17.04 -15.50 7.36
N LYS A 336 17.58 -15.63 6.16
CA LYS A 336 19.00 -15.42 5.84
C LYS A 336 19.19 -14.03 5.23
N ALA A 337 19.99 -13.20 5.89
CA ALA A 337 20.28 -11.83 5.49
C ALA A 337 21.78 -11.53 5.63
N LYS A 338 22.29 -10.57 4.85
CA LYS A 338 23.68 -10.10 4.95
C LYS A 338 23.94 -9.35 6.27
N SER A 339 22.97 -8.56 6.69
CA SER A 339 23.03 -7.82 7.93
C SER A 339 21.62 -7.59 8.47
N ILE A 340 21.54 -7.31 9.76
CA ILE A 340 20.28 -7.12 10.46
C ILE A 340 20.38 -5.88 11.34
N ASN A 341 19.36 -5.04 11.30
CA ASN A 341 19.21 -3.94 12.25
C ASN A 341 18.13 -4.29 13.26
N ILE A 342 18.30 -3.83 14.50
CA ILE A 342 17.29 -3.99 15.54
C ILE A 342 17.04 -2.65 16.23
N GLU A 343 15.77 -2.33 16.43
CA GLU A 343 15.31 -1.11 17.08
C GLU A 343 14.44 -1.47 18.28
N MET A 344 14.62 -0.73 19.36
CA MET A 344 13.92 -0.96 20.62
C MET A 344 13.92 0.29 21.49
N VAL A 345 13.00 0.31 22.45
CA VAL A 345 12.96 1.33 23.51
C VAL A 345 13.37 0.66 24.81
N LEU A 346 14.51 1.08 25.37
CA LEU A 346 15.10 0.49 26.56
C LEU A 346 15.16 1.49 27.71
N THR A 347 15.14 0.99 28.94
CA THR A 347 15.48 1.80 30.12
C THR A 347 16.99 1.87 30.31
N LYS A 348 17.47 2.90 31.02
CA LYS A 348 18.89 3.02 31.42
C LYS A 348 19.41 1.74 32.09
N SER A 349 18.63 1.18 33.02
CA SER A 349 18.97 -0.04 33.77
C SER A 349 19.19 -1.27 32.88
N THR A 350 18.54 -1.33 31.72
CA THR A 350 18.62 -2.45 30.79
C THR A 350 19.67 -2.20 29.71
N LEU A 351 19.79 -0.96 29.23
CA LEU A 351 20.65 -0.61 28.11
C LEU A 351 22.16 -0.68 28.44
N LEU A 352 22.58 -0.22 29.63
CA LEU A 352 24.00 -0.27 30.03
C LEU A 352 24.56 -1.71 30.03
N PRO A 353 23.91 -2.69 30.70
CA PRO A 353 24.35 -4.09 30.65
C PRO A 353 24.47 -4.66 29.23
N ILE A 354 23.53 -4.32 28.34
CA ILE A 354 23.55 -4.79 26.95
C ILE A 354 24.77 -4.24 26.21
N ILE A 355 25.03 -2.94 26.33
CA ILE A 355 26.19 -2.32 25.70
C ILE A 355 27.46 -3.00 26.23
N ASP A 356 27.61 -3.14 27.54
CA ASP A 356 28.80 -3.70 28.18
C ASP A 356 29.08 -5.15 27.78
N ARG A 357 28.04 -5.99 27.73
CA ARG A 357 28.16 -7.41 27.33
C ARG A 357 28.43 -7.58 25.83
N ASN A 358 27.86 -6.70 25.00
CA ASN A 358 27.97 -6.80 23.54
C ASN A 358 29.04 -5.85 23.00
N LYS A 359 30.31 -6.25 23.11
CA LYS A 359 31.47 -5.48 22.62
C LYS A 359 31.48 -5.25 21.10
N CYS A 360 30.70 -6.02 20.35
CA CYS A 360 30.54 -5.85 18.91
C CYS A 360 29.75 -4.59 18.51
N ILE A 361 29.04 -3.96 19.45
CA ILE A 361 28.30 -2.72 19.19
C ILE A 361 29.29 -1.56 19.14
N ASN A 362 29.64 -1.14 17.92
CA ASN A 362 30.55 -0.02 17.66
C ASN A 362 29.84 1.32 17.52
N THR A 363 28.63 1.31 16.95
CA THR A 363 27.80 2.48 16.71
C THR A 363 26.33 2.17 16.96
N ALA A 364 25.57 3.17 17.37
CA ALA A 364 24.11 3.08 17.45
C ALA A 364 23.48 4.37 16.92
N LYS A 365 22.25 4.29 16.44
CA LYS A 365 21.41 5.46 16.17
C LYS A 365 20.54 5.72 17.39
N VAL A 366 20.57 6.94 17.89
CA VAL A 366 19.84 7.37 19.09
C VAL A 366 18.94 8.54 18.76
N CYS A 367 17.76 8.60 19.38
CA CYS A 367 16.84 9.73 19.22
C CYS A 367 17.23 10.86 20.18
N VAL A 368 17.53 12.05 19.65
CA VAL A 368 18.09 13.18 20.41
C VAL A 368 16.99 14.08 20.99
N THR A 369 15.77 14.08 20.46
CA THR A 369 14.67 14.96 20.89
C THR A 369 13.29 14.36 20.62
N GLU A 370 12.22 14.99 21.15
CA GLU A 370 10.81 14.71 20.82
C GLU A 370 10.50 14.86 19.30
N GLN A 371 11.38 15.50 18.52
CA GLN A 371 11.25 15.73 17.08
C GLN A 371 11.79 14.58 16.21
N LYS A 372 12.05 13.38 16.77
CA LYS A 372 12.58 12.21 16.02
C LYS A 372 13.90 12.47 15.27
N LEU A 373 14.77 13.32 15.81
CA LEU A 373 16.12 13.51 15.28
C LEU A 373 16.98 12.30 15.64
N TYR A 374 17.45 11.55 14.64
CA TYR A 374 18.31 10.39 14.84
C TYR A 374 19.78 10.74 14.60
N GLU A 375 20.61 10.52 15.60
CA GLU A 375 22.06 10.72 15.50
C GLU A 375 22.78 9.38 15.56
N LYS A 376 23.74 9.17 14.66
CA LYS A 376 24.64 8.02 14.72
C LYS A 376 25.81 8.34 15.64
N VAL A 377 25.82 7.70 16.81
CA VAL A 377 26.85 7.88 17.84
C VAL A 377 27.77 6.66 17.88
N ASN A 378 29.04 6.90 18.23
CA ASN A 378 29.96 5.82 18.55
C ASN A 378 29.68 5.25 19.94
N ARG A 379 30.27 4.09 20.26
CA ARG A 379 30.07 3.40 21.54
C ARG A 379 30.40 4.27 22.77
N ASN A 380 31.49 5.02 22.74
CA ASN A 380 31.91 5.84 23.90
C ASN A 380 30.89 6.95 24.19
N GLU A 381 30.46 7.63 23.14
CA GLU A 381 29.43 8.66 23.23
C GLU A 381 28.07 8.08 23.63
N LEU A 382 27.72 6.89 23.14
CA LEU A 382 26.51 6.17 23.56
C LEU A 382 26.53 5.89 25.06
N VAL A 383 27.61 5.30 25.59
CA VAL A 383 27.74 5.00 27.02
C VAL A 383 27.63 6.28 27.85
N LYS A 384 28.30 7.36 27.42
CA LYS A 384 28.23 8.66 28.08
C LYS A 384 26.78 9.16 28.17
N ARG A 385 26.04 9.21 27.06
CA ARG A 385 24.66 9.69 27.01
C ARG A 385 23.71 8.85 27.86
N VAL A 386 23.86 7.53 27.83
CA VAL A 386 23.03 6.63 28.65
C VAL A 386 23.34 6.84 30.14
N THR A 387 24.59 7.09 30.50
CA THR A 387 25.00 7.36 31.89
C THR A 387 24.43 8.69 32.41
N GLU A 388 24.34 9.71 31.55
CA GLU A 388 23.79 11.04 31.84
C GLU A 388 22.26 11.07 32.03
N LEU A 389 21.53 9.98 31.71
CA LEU A 389 20.09 9.88 31.97
C LEU A 389 19.81 9.94 33.49
N LYS A 390 18.88 10.82 33.88
CA LYS A 390 18.59 11.14 35.29
C LYS A 390 18.05 9.96 36.10
N ASN A 391 17.19 9.13 35.52
CA ASN A 391 16.51 8.04 36.22
C ASN A 391 16.80 6.70 35.54
N ASP A 392 16.84 5.63 36.34
CA ASP A 392 17.03 4.27 35.81
C ASP A 392 15.88 3.82 34.90
N ASN A 393 14.68 4.38 35.12
CA ASN A 393 13.47 4.12 34.32
C ASN A 393 13.32 5.08 33.12
N SER A 394 14.31 5.93 32.84
CA SER A 394 14.26 6.79 31.65
C SER A 394 14.32 5.94 30.39
N TYR A 395 13.29 6.04 29.56
CA TYR A 395 13.22 5.37 28.27
C TYR A 395 14.15 6.02 27.26
N PHE A 396 14.79 5.19 26.44
CA PHE A 396 15.76 5.58 25.45
C PHE A 396 15.54 4.77 24.18
N TYR A 397 15.22 5.46 23.09
CA TYR A 397 15.10 4.82 21.78
C TYR A 397 16.48 4.56 21.19
N ILE A 398 16.71 3.33 20.76
CA ILE A 398 17.98 2.93 20.16
C ILE A 398 17.78 2.01 18.97
N LYS A 399 18.60 2.22 17.95
CA LYS A 399 18.76 1.33 16.79
C LYS A 399 20.21 0.87 16.69
N PHE A 400 20.42 -0.44 16.73
CA PHE A 400 21.70 -1.04 16.38
C PHE A 400 21.68 -1.46 14.91
N GLU A 401 22.72 -1.11 14.18
CA GLU A 401 22.82 -1.34 12.74
C GLU A 401 23.89 -2.37 12.39
N SER A 402 23.70 -3.05 11.27
CA SER A 402 24.69 -3.93 10.65
C SER A 402 25.16 -5.10 11.53
N LEU A 403 24.25 -5.69 12.30
CA LEU A 403 24.53 -6.82 13.17
C LEU A 403 24.37 -8.16 12.44
N GLN A 404 24.98 -9.20 12.99
CA GLN A 404 24.81 -10.60 12.59
C GLN A 404 23.79 -11.32 13.48
N THR A 405 23.24 -12.45 13.02
CA THR A 405 22.20 -13.22 13.73
C THR A 405 22.58 -13.53 15.19
N ASP A 406 23.80 -14.01 15.44
CA ASP A 406 24.25 -14.38 16.78
C ASP A 406 24.37 -13.16 17.72
N GLN A 407 24.73 -12.00 17.17
CA GLN A 407 24.84 -10.76 17.94
C GLN A 407 23.45 -10.28 18.37
N ILE A 408 22.45 -10.39 17.49
CA ILE A 408 21.07 -10.03 17.85
C ILE A 408 20.52 -10.99 18.89
N ARG A 409 20.77 -12.30 18.77
CA ARG A 409 20.36 -13.28 19.78
C ARG A 409 20.86 -12.93 21.18
N ASN A 410 22.12 -12.50 21.28
CA ASN A 410 22.69 -12.06 22.56
C ASN A 410 21.98 -10.80 23.11
N ILE A 411 21.58 -9.87 22.24
CA ILE A 411 20.85 -8.66 22.65
C ILE A 411 19.43 -8.99 23.12
N ILE A 412 18.68 -9.79 22.37
CA ILE A 412 17.27 -10.08 22.70
C ILE A 412 17.12 -11.01 23.91
N CYS A 413 18.09 -11.90 24.17
CA CYS A 413 18.09 -12.77 25.35
C CYS A 413 18.04 -11.98 26.67
N ASP A 414 18.62 -10.78 26.68
CA ASP A 414 18.64 -9.87 27.82
C ASP A 414 17.33 -9.02 27.93
N CYS A 415 16.39 -9.16 26.99
CA CYS A 415 15.22 -8.27 26.82
C CYS A 415 13.90 -9.01 26.50
N LYS A 416 13.63 -10.14 27.16
CA LYS A 416 12.51 -11.04 26.81
C LYS A 416 11.11 -10.41 26.86
N GLU A 417 10.90 -9.40 27.71
CA GLU A 417 9.60 -8.75 27.91
C GLU A 417 9.36 -7.56 26.96
N MET A 418 10.29 -7.29 26.04
CA MET A 418 10.22 -6.11 25.17
C MET A 418 9.72 -6.45 23.77
N SER A 419 9.12 -5.45 23.12
CA SER A 419 8.82 -5.49 21.69
C SER A 419 9.98 -4.89 20.88
N PHE A 420 10.32 -5.49 19.76
CA PHE A 420 11.40 -5.03 18.91
C PHE A 420 10.91 -4.79 17.48
N ASN A 421 11.57 -3.87 16.78
CA ASN A 421 11.51 -3.79 15.33
C ASN A 421 12.81 -4.38 14.77
N ILE A 422 12.71 -5.19 13.73
CA ILE A 422 13.86 -5.85 13.12
C ILE A 422 13.84 -5.66 11.61
N SER A 423 14.99 -5.25 11.06
CA SER A 423 15.18 -5.06 9.62
C SER A 423 16.21 -6.06 9.12
N PHE A 424 15.80 -6.97 8.25
CA PHE A 424 16.71 -7.89 7.57
C PHE A 424 17.15 -7.25 6.24
N ILE A 425 18.45 -7.07 6.03
CA ILE A 425 19.00 -6.37 4.85
C ILE A 425 19.80 -7.33 3.97
N GLY A 426 19.57 -7.26 2.66
CA GLY A 426 20.22 -8.13 1.69
C GLY A 426 19.77 -9.56 1.87
N ILE A 427 18.44 -9.76 1.90
CA ILE A 427 17.83 -11.07 2.17
C ILE A 427 18.04 -12.01 0.99
N ASP A 428 18.44 -13.23 1.31
CA ASP A 428 18.35 -14.35 0.38
C ASP A 428 16.92 -14.87 0.41
N PHE A 429 16.06 -14.33 -0.46
CA PHE A 429 14.64 -14.63 -0.45
C PHE A 429 14.37 -16.13 -0.61
N TYR A 430 15.14 -16.83 -1.45
CA TYR A 430 14.94 -18.25 -1.73
C TYR A 430 15.16 -19.12 -0.50
N ASN A 431 16.25 -18.86 0.20
CA ASN A 431 16.57 -19.60 1.42
C ASN A 431 15.76 -19.13 2.65
N SER A 432 15.00 -18.04 2.51
CA SER A 432 14.21 -17.44 3.59
C SER A 432 12.70 -17.60 3.44
N ILE A 433 12.22 -18.19 2.33
CA ILE A 433 10.80 -18.15 1.95
C ILE A 433 9.86 -18.72 3.02
N ASN A 434 10.30 -19.75 3.75
CA ASN A 434 9.52 -20.40 4.80
C ASN A 434 9.38 -19.53 6.06
N GLY A 435 10.32 -18.61 6.31
CA GLY A 435 10.27 -17.66 7.43
C GLY A 435 9.39 -16.45 7.19
N LEU A 436 8.98 -16.23 5.93
CA LEU A 436 8.23 -15.06 5.49
C LEU A 436 6.72 -15.28 5.64
N ASN A 437 6.21 -15.28 6.86
CA ASN A 437 4.77 -15.37 7.14
C ASN A 437 4.27 -14.12 7.85
N GLY A 438 3.02 -13.72 7.55
CA GLY A 438 2.36 -12.54 8.11
C GLY A 438 2.42 -11.31 7.20
N GLN A 439 2.53 -10.13 7.82
CA GLN A 439 2.71 -8.85 7.14
C GLN A 439 4.05 -8.23 7.52
N ALA A 440 4.71 -7.58 6.56
CA ALA A 440 5.96 -6.88 6.78
C ALA A 440 6.10 -5.69 5.82
N ASN A 441 6.97 -4.74 6.15
CA ASN A 441 7.34 -3.71 5.19
C ASN A 441 8.48 -4.25 4.31
N PHE A 442 8.37 -4.05 2.99
CA PHE A 442 9.40 -4.43 2.03
C PHE A 442 10.01 -3.20 1.41
N HIS A 443 11.34 -3.23 1.25
CA HIS A 443 12.09 -2.16 0.64
C HIS A 443 13.02 -2.75 -0.43
N PHE A 444 12.82 -2.32 -1.67
CA PHE A 444 13.74 -2.56 -2.76
C PHE A 444 14.61 -1.32 -2.89
N ASN A 445 15.83 -1.38 -2.36
CA ASN A 445 16.73 -0.25 -2.28
C ASN A 445 17.80 -0.29 -3.36
N ASN A 446 18.38 0.88 -3.63
CA ASN A 446 19.51 1.08 -4.55
C ASN A 446 19.23 0.68 -6.01
N LEU A 447 18.02 0.96 -6.50
CA LEU A 447 17.58 0.58 -7.84
C LEU A 447 18.01 1.60 -8.90
N ASN A 448 18.24 1.12 -10.12
CA ASN A 448 18.38 1.95 -11.32
C ASN A 448 17.08 1.98 -12.15
N GLU A 449 17.09 2.70 -13.28
CA GLU A 449 15.97 2.84 -14.20
C GLU A 449 15.37 1.48 -14.61
N THR A 450 16.23 0.57 -15.10
CA THR A 450 15.77 -0.72 -15.66
C THR A 450 15.17 -1.61 -14.58
N THR A 451 15.83 -1.71 -13.43
CA THR A 451 15.42 -2.58 -12.33
C THR A 451 14.13 -2.07 -11.68
N SER A 452 14.05 -0.76 -11.44
CA SER A 452 12.85 -0.15 -10.88
C SER A 452 11.64 -0.31 -11.81
N ALA A 453 11.83 -0.19 -13.13
CA ALA A 453 10.77 -0.43 -14.11
C ALA A 453 10.29 -1.90 -14.15
N ILE A 454 11.21 -2.86 -14.00
CA ILE A 454 10.88 -4.29 -13.94
C ILE A 454 10.05 -4.60 -12.69
N ILE A 455 10.55 -4.20 -11.50
CA ILE A 455 9.86 -4.43 -10.22
C ILE A 455 8.48 -3.78 -10.24
N THR A 456 8.38 -2.54 -10.73
CA THR A 456 7.12 -1.82 -10.85
C THR A 456 6.09 -2.62 -11.66
N LYS A 457 6.48 -3.16 -12.82
CA LYS A 457 5.57 -3.95 -13.67
C LYS A 457 5.06 -5.21 -12.96
N ASP A 458 5.92 -5.90 -12.22
CA ASP A 458 5.53 -7.12 -11.52
C ASP A 458 4.64 -6.82 -10.30
N LEU A 459 4.93 -5.76 -9.55
CA LEU A 459 4.05 -5.28 -8.47
C LEU A 459 2.65 -4.89 -8.99
N ARG A 460 2.56 -4.28 -10.17
CA ARG A 460 1.28 -3.93 -10.80
C ARG A 460 0.47 -5.16 -11.21
N LYS A 461 1.09 -6.20 -11.77
CA LYS A 461 0.41 -7.45 -12.13
C LYS A 461 -0.26 -8.10 -10.91
N GLU A 462 0.41 -8.05 -9.77
CA GLU A 462 -0.08 -8.58 -8.52
C GLU A 462 -0.98 -7.60 -7.75
N ASN A 463 -1.32 -6.44 -8.30
CA ASN A 463 -2.13 -5.39 -7.65
C ASN A 463 -1.61 -4.95 -6.27
N ILE A 464 -0.29 -4.81 -6.13
CA ILE A 464 0.35 -4.39 -4.88
C ILE A 464 0.55 -2.87 -4.89
N GLU A 465 0.10 -2.19 -3.83
CA GLU A 465 0.36 -0.77 -3.64
C GLU A 465 1.78 -0.53 -3.13
N PHE A 466 2.43 0.53 -3.63
CA PHE A 466 3.81 0.84 -3.31
C PHE A 466 4.06 2.34 -3.36
N SER A 467 4.99 2.82 -2.53
CA SER A 467 5.55 4.17 -2.62
C SER A 467 6.89 4.15 -3.35
N PHE A 468 7.17 5.22 -4.09
CA PHE A 468 8.35 5.35 -4.92
C PHE A 468 9.24 6.47 -4.41
N GLU A 469 10.51 6.20 -4.16
CA GLU A 469 11.44 7.14 -3.53
C GLU A 469 12.68 7.37 -4.41
N PHE A 470 13.11 8.62 -4.49
CA PHE A 470 14.38 9.03 -5.10
C PHE A 470 15.26 9.68 -4.02
N GLN A 471 16.40 9.09 -3.74
CA GLN A 471 17.34 9.50 -2.69
C GLN A 471 18.51 10.31 -3.26
N CYS A 472 19.16 11.11 -2.42
CA CYS A 472 20.36 11.88 -2.79
C CYS A 472 20.17 12.75 -4.04
N LEU A 473 19.03 13.43 -4.13
CA LEU A 473 18.72 14.37 -5.21
C LEU A 473 19.22 15.77 -4.86
N ILE A 474 19.62 16.51 -5.89
CA ILE A 474 19.83 17.96 -5.80
C ILE A 474 18.58 18.73 -6.23
N ASP A 475 18.49 19.99 -5.81
CA ASP A 475 17.35 20.90 -6.01
C ASP A 475 16.65 20.80 -7.37
N HIS A 476 17.39 20.94 -8.47
CA HIS A 476 16.84 20.94 -9.81
C HIS A 476 16.39 19.56 -10.29
N GLN A 477 16.93 18.48 -9.73
CA GLN A 477 16.46 17.12 -10.01
C GLN A 477 15.10 16.88 -9.35
N VAL A 478 14.93 17.34 -8.11
CA VAL A 478 13.63 17.30 -7.40
C VAL A 478 12.57 18.06 -8.21
N GLU A 479 12.83 19.32 -8.56
CA GLU A 479 11.89 20.12 -9.36
C GLU A 479 11.56 19.42 -10.69
N TYR A 480 12.58 18.89 -11.37
CA TYR A 480 12.39 18.21 -12.65
C TYR A 480 11.50 16.97 -12.53
N ILE A 481 11.79 16.10 -11.56
CA ILE A 481 11.02 14.87 -11.33
C ILE A 481 9.58 15.23 -10.97
N VAL A 482 9.34 16.20 -10.09
CA VAL A 482 7.97 16.60 -9.72
C VAL A 482 7.20 17.21 -10.89
N ILE A 483 7.84 18.05 -11.73
CA ILE A 483 7.18 18.65 -12.91
C ILE A 483 6.77 17.58 -13.93
N HIS A 484 7.56 16.51 -14.07
CA HIS A 484 7.39 15.48 -15.10
C HIS A 484 6.81 14.17 -14.57
N ALA A 485 6.66 14.03 -13.26
CA ALA A 485 5.82 13.02 -12.63
C ALA A 485 4.39 13.35 -13.05
N ASN A 486 3.79 12.49 -13.88
CA ASN A 486 2.48 12.69 -14.47
C ASN A 486 1.37 12.49 -13.43
N LEU A 487 1.37 13.28 -12.36
CA LEU A 487 0.51 13.17 -11.17
C LEU A 487 -0.91 13.68 -11.42
N ASP A 488 -1.48 13.37 -12.59
CA ASP A 488 -2.89 13.62 -12.88
C ASP A 488 -3.78 12.92 -11.85
N GLN A 489 -4.88 13.59 -11.51
CA GLN A 489 -5.87 13.14 -10.52
C GLN A 489 -7.26 13.25 -11.11
N GLU A 490 -8.14 12.38 -10.66
CA GLU A 490 -9.57 12.48 -10.91
C GLU A 490 -10.29 13.06 -9.69
N ASP A 491 -11.55 13.44 -9.90
CA ASP A 491 -12.39 13.91 -8.82
C ASP A 491 -12.78 12.78 -7.87
N ILE A 492 -13.04 13.10 -6.60
CA ILE A 492 -13.58 12.11 -5.66
C ILE A 492 -15.07 11.92 -5.94
N GLN A 493 -15.50 10.65 -5.96
CA GLN A 493 -16.90 10.28 -5.99
C GLN A 493 -17.30 9.54 -4.72
N ILE A 494 -18.55 9.72 -4.31
CA ILE A 494 -19.14 8.97 -3.21
C ILE A 494 -19.64 7.64 -3.79
N SER A 495 -18.93 6.57 -3.47
CA SER A 495 -19.19 5.22 -4.00
C SER A 495 -20.38 4.58 -3.31
N LYS A 496 -20.53 4.78 -2.00
CA LYS A 496 -21.61 4.19 -1.21
C LYS A 496 -21.98 5.06 -0.02
N VAL A 497 -23.25 5.01 0.36
CA VAL A 497 -23.77 5.54 1.62
C VAL A 497 -24.43 4.36 2.34
N LYS A 498 -24.02 4.08 3.58
CA LYS A 498 -24.53 2.99 4.41
C LYS A 498 -25.19 3.58 5.65
N ASN A 499 -26.38 3.13 5.99
CA ASN A 499 -26.94 3.43 7.31
C ASN A 499 -26.33 2.48 8.34
N LEU A 500 -25.96 2.97 9.54
CA LEU A 500 -25.37 2.12 10.59
C LEU A 500 -26.27 0.94 10.98
N MET A 501 -27.59 1.11 10.91
CA MET A 501 -28.54 0.04 11.21
C MET A 501 -28.47 -1.12 10.22
N GLU A 502 -28.04 -0.88 8.98
CA GLU A 502 -27.91 -1.91 7.94
C GLU A 502 -26.71 -2.85 8.17
N LEU A 503 -25.81 -2.52 9.10
CA LEU A 503 -24.66 -3.36 9.45
C LEU A 503 -25.02 -4.55 10.35
N TYR A 504 -26.22 -4.55 10.94
CA TYR A 504 -26.66 -5.54 11.90
C TYR A 504 -27.67 -6.51 11.28
N THR A 505 -27.56 -7.78 11.66
CA THR A 505 -28.55 -8.80 11.28
C THR A 505 -29.91 -8.49 11.89
N LYS A 506 -30.98 -8.80 11.15
CA LYS A 506 -32.37 -8.62 11.64
C LYS A 506 -32.57 -9.46 12.91
N GLY A 507 -32.78 -8.79 14.04
CA GLY A 507 -32.95 -9.42 15.36
C GLY A 507 -31.84 -9.14 16.37
N SER A 508 -30.70 -8.58 15.94
CA SER A 508 -29.57 -8.20 16.79
C SER A 508 -29.24 -6.72 16.71
N ILE A 509 -30.24 -5.87 16.42
CA ILE A 509 -30.05 -4.44 16.22
C ILE A 509 -30.03 -3.76 17.59
N PRO A 510 -28.93 -3.09 17.99
CA PRO A 510 -28.85 -2.36 19.25
C PRO A 510 -29.58 -1.02 19.13
N THR A 511 -30.91 -1.06 19.19
CA THR A 511 -31.77 0.10 18.86
C THR A 511 -31.58 1.27 19.80
N VAL A 512 -31.30 1.03 21.09
CA VAL A 512 -31.13 2.11 22.08
C VAL A 512 -29.86 2.88 21.78
N GLU A 513 -28.74 2.18 21.64
CA GLU A 513 -27.43 2.75 21.36
C GLU A 513 -27.41 3.45 19.99
N LEU A 514 -28.00 2.83 18.96
CA LEU A 514 -28.11 3.45 17.64
C LEU A 514 -28.96 4.72 17.64
N ASN A 515 -30.05 4.76 18.41
CA ASN A 515 -30.86 5.97 18.53
C ASN A 515 -30.10 7.11 19.23
N GLU A 516 -29.27 6.80 20.24
CA GLU A 516 -28.40 7.81 20.86
C GLU A 516 -27.39 8.39 19.86
N PHE A 517 -26.73 7.54 19.06
CA PHE A 517 -25.80 7.99 18.02
C PHE A 517 -26.51 8.76 16.91
N THR A 518 -27.71 8.31 16.51
CA THR A 518 -28.53 9.02 15.52
C THR A 518 -28.93 10.41 16.01
N ALA A 519 -29.25 10.58 17.30
CA ALA A 519 -29.52 11.89 17.89
C ALA A 519 -28.31 12.83 17.85
N LYS A 520 -27.09 12.28 17.84
CA LYS A 520 -25.83 13.01 17.63
C LYS A 520 -25.48 13.23 16.15
N GLY A 521 -26.33 12.77 15.23
CA GLY A 521 -26.09 12.85 13.78
C GLY A 521 -25.18 11.73 13.23
N ILE A 522 -24.81 10.74 14.05
CA ILE A 522 -24.02 9.58 13.68
C ILE A 522 -25.00 8.49 13.19
N GLU A 523 -25.43 8.63 11.93
CA GLU A 523 -26.44 7.74 11.32
C GLU A 523 -25.92 7.10 10.01
N TYR A 524 -25.25 7.91 9.18
CA TYR A 524 -24.78 7.50 7.85
C TYR A 524 -23.26 7.48 7.77
N MET A 525 -22.73 6.40 7.22
CA MET A 525 -21.35 6.31 6.80
C MET A 525 -21.26 6.49 5.29
N ILE A 526 -20.25 7.20 4.84
CA ILE A 526 -19.94 7.33 3.42
C ILE A 526 -18.68 6.56 3.09
N GLU A 527 -18.66 5.99 1.90
CA GLU A 527 -17.51 5.39 1.27
C GLU A 527 -17.21 6.23 0.04
N ILE A 528 -15.98 6.72 -0.07
CA ILE A 528 -15.56 7.58 -1.17
C ILE A 528 -14.37 6.93 -1.87
N ASN A 529 -14.33 7.10 -3.18
CA ASN A 529 -13.23 6.63 -4.00
C ASN A 529 -12.90 7.71 -5.02
N GLU A 530 -11.67 7.73 -5.50
CA GLU A 530 -11.35 8.50 -6.70
C GLU A 530 -12.21 7.99 -7.87
N LYS A 531 -12.77 8.91 -8.66
CA LYS A 531 -13.55 8.58 -9.84
C LYS A 531 -12.68 7.79 -10.80
N ARG A 532 -13.27 6.76 -11.42
CA ARG A 532 -12.55 5.98 -12.43
C ARG A 532 -12.11 6.91 -13.55
N PHE A 533 -10.84 6.78 -13.93
CA PHE A 533 -10.28 7.51 -15.06
C PHE A 533 -11.13 7.30 -16.30
N PHE A 534 -11.40 8.39 -17.02
CA PHE A 534 -12.10 8.34 -18.28
C PHE A 534 -11.10 8.42 -19.44
N PRO A 535 -11.09 7.45 -20.37
CA PRO A 535 -10.15 7.40 -21.50
C PRO A 535 -10.51 8.43 -22.58
N TRP A 536 -10.39 9.72 -22.25
CA TRP A 536 -10.74 10.84 -23.14
C TRP A 536 -10.04 10.73 -24.50
N ARG A 537 -8.78 10.28 -24.53
CA ARG A 537 -8.01 10.16 -25.77
C ARG A 537 -8.60 9.08 -26.68
N SER A 538 -8.89 7.91 -26.13
CA SER A 538 -9.54 6.84 -26.90
C SER A 538 -10.91 7.26 -27.39
N VAL A 539 -11.72 7.90 -26.55
CA VAL A 539 -13.07 8.36 -26.92
C VAL A 539 -13.01 9.42 -28.03
N ILE A 540 -12.08 10.37 -27.95
CA ILE A 540 -11.86 11.38 -29.01
C ILE A 540 -11.36 10.70 -30.29
N ALA A 541 -10.41 9.77 -30.19
CA ALA A 541 -9.86 9.07 -31.36
C ALA A 541 -10.94 8.26 -32.09
N VAL A 542 -11.76 7.50 -31.37
CA VAL A 542 -12.91 6.77 -31.93
C VAL A 542 -13.92 7.73 -32.57
N ALA A 543 -14.21 8.87 -31.93
CA ALA A 543 -15.12 9.86 -32.51
C ALA A 543 -14.58 10.49 -33.80
N ILE A 544 -13.27 10.77 -33.87
CA ILE A 544 -12.60 11.28 -35.08
C ILE A 544 -12.61 10.22 -36.18
N LEU A 545 -12.26 8.97 -35.86
CA LEU A 545 -12.28 7.86 -36.81
C LEU A 545 -13.68 7.65 -37.40
N GLY A 546 -14.71 7.60 -36.55
CA GLY A 546 -16.10 7.47 -37.01
C GLY A 546 -16.53 8.64 -37.90
N SER A 547 -16.12 9.88 -37.56
CA SER A 547 -16.38 11.05 -38.41
C SER A 547 -15.71 10.94 -39.78
N LEU A 548 -14.44 10.48 -39.83
CA LEU A 548 -13.71 10.27 -41.08
C LEU A 548 -14.33 9.17 -41.93
N GLN A 549 -14.79 8.07 -41.32
CA GLN A 549 -15.47 6.98 -42.02
C GLN A 549 -16.80 7.44 -42.65
N ILE A 550 -17.58 8.26 -41.93
CA ILE A 550 -18.82 8.85 -42.46
C ILE A 550 -18.53 9.77 -43.64
N ILE A 551 -17.51 10.62 -43.55
CA ILE A 551 -17.10 11.53 -44.63
C ILE A 551 -16.64 10.72 -45.85
N ALA A 552 -15.75 9.75 -45.66
CA ALA A 552 -15.23 8.91 -46.73
C ALA A 552 -16.35 8.10 -47.41
N GLY A 553 -17.26 7.51 -46.62
CA GLY A 553 -18.43 6.80 -47.14
C GLY A 553 -19.37 7.72 -47.93
N GLY A 554 -19.58 8.96 -47.45
CA GLY A 554 -20.34 9.99 -48.17
C GLY A 554 -19.71 10.36 -49.52
N VAL A 555 -18.39 10.50 -49.58
CA VAL A 555 -17.65 10.77 -50.84
C VAL A 555 -17.76 9.60 -51.82
N LEU A 556 -17.65 8.35 -51.35
CA LEU A 556 -17.79 7.16 -52.20
C LEU A 556 -19.22 7.02 -52.78
N ILE A 557 -20.24 7.35 -51.99
CA ILE A 557 -21.63 7.38 -52.47
C ILE A 557 -21.81 8.52 -53.50
N ALA A 558 -21.30 9.71 -53.20
CA ALA A 558 -21.45 10.89 -54.08
C ALA A 558 -20.75 10.72 -55.44
N THR A 559 -19.61 10.03 -55.46
CA THR A 559 -18.84 9.74 -56.70
C THR A 559 -19.35 8.52 -57.47
N ARG A 560 -20.36 7.80 -56.94
CA ARG A 560 -20.88 6.51 -57.44
C ARG A 560 -19.83 5.40 -57.55
N PHE A 561 -18.63 5.61 -57.03
CA PHE A 561 -17.55 4.63 -57.03
C PHE A 561 -17.62 3.84 -55.71
N GLY A 562 -18.38 2.73 -55.69
CA GLY A 562 -18.49 1.85 -54.53
C GLY A 562 -19.53 2.28 -53.48
N SER A 563 -20.76 2.58 -53.91
CA SER A 563 -21.88 2.95 -53.02
C SER A 563 -22.16 1.94 -51.90
N THR A 564 -22.01 0.64 -52.16
CA THR A 564 -22.16 -0.42 -51.15
C THR A 564 -21.08 -0.35 -50.07
N VAL A 565 -19.83 -0.08 -50.47
CA VAL A 565 -18.71 0.12 -49.54
C VAL A 565 -18.88 1.42 -48.76
N GLY A 566 -19.36 2.49 -49.42
CA GLY A 566 -19.63 3.77 -48.78
C GLY A 566 -20.72 3.70 -47.71
N MET A 567 -21.81 2.95 -47.94
CA MET A 567 -22.84 2.71 -46.91
C MET A 567 -22.29 1.87 -45.74
N GLY A 568 -21.41 0.90 -46.01
CA GLY A 568 -20.71 0.14 -44.97
C GLY A 568 -19.89 1.04 -44.05
N LEU A 569 -19.08 1.93 -44.62
CA LEU A 569 -18.25 2.89 -43.87
C LEU A 569 -19.09 3.88 -43.05
N ILE A 570 -20.21 4.38 -43.58
CA ILE A 570 -21.12 5.24 -42.81
C ILE A 570 -21.71 4.48 -41.62
N THR A 571 -22.10 3.22 -41.82
CA THR A 571 -22.71 2.40 -40.76
C THR A 571 -21.71 2.12 -39.64
N GLU A 572 -20.47 1.77 -39.98
CA GLU A 572 -19.37 1.59 -39.03
C GLU A 572 -19.07 2.89 -38.28
N GLY A 573 -18.96 4.02 -38.99
CA GLY A 573 -18.68 5.31 -38.36
C GLY A 573 -19.77 5.79 -37.40
N ILE A 574 -21.04 5.49 -37.69
CA ILE A 574 -22.15 5.75 -36.76
C ILE A 574 -22.05 4.85 -35.51
N ALA A 575 -21.67 3.58 -35.66
CA ALA A 575 -21.48 2.66 -34.55
C ALA A 575 -20.33 3.10 -33.63
N ASP A 576 -19.22 3.59 -34.20
CA ASP A 576 -18.10 4.16 -33.46
C ASP A 576 -18.49 5.42 -32.69
N MET A 577 -19.25 6.34 -33.33
CA MET A 577 -19.80 7.51 -32.64
C MET A 577 -20.74 7.14 -31.50
N PHE A 578 -21.58 6.11 -31.68
CA PHE A 578 -22.49 5.63 -30.63
C PHE A 578 -21.72 5.00 -29.47
N THR A 579 -20.63 4.29 -29.75
CA THR A 579 -19.74 3.72 -28.74
C THR A 579 -19.05 4.81 -27.92
N ALA A 580 -18.53 5.85 -28.58
CA ALA A 580 -17.96 7.02 -27.92
C ALA A 580 -19.00 7.76 -27.05
N TYR A 581 -20.23 7.92 -27.55
CA TYR A 581 -21.33 8.54 -26.80
C TYR A 581 -21.75 7.73 -25.58
N ARG A 582 -21.84 6.40 -25.69
CA ARG A 582 -22.19 5.53 -24.56
C ARG A 582 -21.16 5.60 -23.45
N ALA A 583 -19.87 5.57 -23.80
CA ALA A 583 -18.79 5.77 -22.83
C ALA A 583 -18.95 7.12 -22.09
N LEU A 584 -19.25 8.19 -22.82
CA LEU A 584 -19.50 9.51 -22.24
C LEU A 584 -20.71 9.51 -21.28
N LYS A 585 -21.81 8.83 -21.64
CA LYS A 585 -23.05 8.80 -20.84
C LYS A 585 -22.89 8.03 -19.53
N GLU A 586 -22.17 6.91 -19.54
CA GLU A 586 -21.84 6.14 -18.32
C GLU A 586 -20.95 6.93 -17.35
N THR A 587 -20.44 8.10 -17.76
CA THR A 587 -19.53 8.95 -16.97
C THR A 587 -20.23 10.15 -16.31
N ILE A 588 -21.42 10.52 -16.79
CA ILE A 588 -22.18 11.71 -16.36
C ILE A 588 -23.27 11.35 -15.32
N LEU A 589 -23.58 10.07 -15.14
CA LEU A 589 -24.56 9.53 -14.16
C LEU A 589 -23.85 8.81 -13.01
#